data_AF-A0AAV0P919-F1
#
_entry.id   AF-A0AAV0P919-F1
#
_cell.length_a   1.000
_cell.length_b   1.000
_cell.length_c   1.000
_cell.angle_alpha   90.00
_cell.angle_beta   90.00
_cell.angle_gamma   90.00
#
_symmetry.space_group_name_H-M   'P 1'
#
loop_
_entity.id
_entity.type
_entity.pdbx_description
1 polymer ?
#
loop_
_entity_poly.entity_id
_entity_poly.type
_entity_poly.pdbx_seq_one_letter_code
_entity_poly.pdbx_strand_id
1 'polypeptide(L)'
;LQAGPYDNLKEVALKILQNDVCTVPIIHSSSDDGSFPQLLHLASLSGILKCIFRYFRHVSGSLPVLQLPICSIPLGTWVPKIGESNGRPLAMLRPSASLSAALNLLIHAQVSSIPIVDDNDSLLDIYCRSDITALAKDRVYTHINLNEMTIHQVIFLSFIS
;
A
#
# COMPACT_ATOMS: atom_id res chain seq x y z
N LEU A 1 12.65 6.18 -15.77
CA LEU A 1 11.28 6.67 -15.49
C LEU A 1 11.28 7.30 -14.11
N GLN A 2 10.87 8.56 -13.98
CA GLN A 2 10.83 9.30 -12.70
C GLN A 2 9.64 10.26 -12.67
N ALA A 3 9.26 10.70 -11.47
CA ALA A 3 8.26 11.74 -11.27
C ALA A 3 8.80 12.85 -10.35
N GLY A 4 8.27 14.05 -10.52
CA GLY A 4 8.60 15.20 -9.68
C GLY A 4 7.74 15.26 -8.41
N PRO A 5 8.17 16.00 -7.37
CA PRO A 5 7.38 16.19 -6.15
C PRO A 5 6.08 16.98 -6.38
N TYR A 6 5.94 17.64 -7.53
CA TYR A 6 4.77 18.43 -7.90
C TYR A 6 3.87 17.71 -8.93
N ASP A 7 4.26 16.53 -9.40
CA ASP A 7 3.43 15.70 -10.27
C ASP A 7 2.19 15.25 -9.49
N ASN A 8 1.02 15.30 -10.12
CA ASN A 8 -0.21 14.86 -9.45
C ASN A 8 -0.31 13.32 -9.41
N LEU A 9 -1.12 12.80 -8.48
CA LEU A 9 -1.24 11.37 -8.23
C LEU A 9 -1.71 10.57 -9.45
N LYS A 10 -2.56 11.19 -10.31
CA LYS A 10 -3.04 10.58 -11.56
C LYS A 10 -1.91 10.36 -12.55
N GLU A 11 -1.04 11.36 -12.74
CA GLU A 11 0.13 11.25 -13.63
C GLU A 11 1.12 10.20 -13.15
N VAL A 12 1.38 10.14 -11.84
CA VAL A 12 2.26 9.10 -11.27
C VAL A 12 1.64 7.72 -11.47
N ALA A 13 0.33 7.55 -11.22
CA ALA A 13 -0.37 6.29 -11.46
C ALA A 13 -0.32 5.87 -12.94
N LEU A 14 -0.55 6.81 -13.86
CA LEU A 14 -0.46 6.56 -15.31
C LEU A 14 0.96 6.16 -15.72
N LYS A 15 2.00 6.84 -15.21
CA LYS A 15 3.40 6.45 -15.46
C LYS A 15 3.66 5.01 -15.02
N ILE A 16 3.16 4.60 -13.85
CA ILE A 16 3.32 3.24 -13.35
C ILE A 16 2.63 2.23 -14.29
N LEU A 17 1.35 2.47 -14.62
CA LEU A 17 0.53 1.58 -15.44
C LEU A 17 1.01 1.48 -16.89
N GLN A 18 1.39 2.59 -17.52
CA GLN A 18 1.79 2.63 -18.93
C GLN A 18 3.17 2.03 -19.19
N ASN A 19 4.01 1.95 -18.16
CA ASN A 19 5.36 1.41 -18.28
C ASN A 19 5.50 0.01 -17.65
N ASP A 20 4.39 -0.60 -17.21
CA ASP A 20 4.37 -1.91 -16.55
C ASP A 20 5.40 -2.05 -15.40
N VAL A 21 5.62 -0.94 -14.67
CA VAL A 21 6.49 -0.95 -13.49
C VAL A 21 5.64 -1.06 -12.23
N CYS A 22 6.25 -1.47 -11.11
CA CYS A 22 5.57 -1.50 -9.81
C CYS A 22 5.72 -0.18 -9.04
N THR A 23 6.76 0.59 -9.37
CA THR A 23 7.21 1.75 -8.59
C THR A 23 7.88 2.79 -9.50
N VAL A 24 7.68 4.07 -9.20
CA VAL A 24 8.36 5.21 -9.83
C VAL A 24 9.07 6.03 -8.73
N PRO A 25 10.36 6.35 -8.89
CA PRO A 25 11.06 7.25 -7.96
C PRO A 25 10.56 8.69 -8.11
N ILE A 26 10.24 9.31 -6.98
CA ILE A 26 9.97 10.74 -6.86
C ILE A 26 11.30 11.43 -6.56
N ILE A 27 11.77 12.25 -7.49
CA ILE A 27 13.08 12.87 -7.43
C ILE A 27 12.91 14.39 -7.44
N HIS A 28 13.58 15.06 -6.50
CA HIS A 28 13.75 16.50 -6.55
C HIS A 28 15.07 16.83 -7.23
N SER A 29 15.01 17.62 -8.29
CA SER A 29 16.18 18.14 -8.99
C SER A 29 16.07 19.66 -8.98
N SER A 30 16.87 20.35 -8.18
CA SER A 30 16.98 21.81 -8.28
C SER A 30 17.91 22.11 -9.46
N SER A 31 17.40 22.76 -10.50
CA SER A 31 18.09 22.90 -11.78
C SER A 31 19.28 23.89 -11.80
N ASP A 32 19.66 24.50 -10.67
CA ASP A 32 20.57 25.66 -10.69
C ASP A 32 21.78 25.62 -9.73
N ASP A 33 21.90 24.62 -8.86
CA ASP A 33 22.92 24.64 -7.77
C ASP A 33 23.99 23.53 -7.87
N GLY A 34 24.05 22.79 -8.98
CA GLY A 34 24.97 21.65 -9.13
C GLY A 34 24.73 20.51 -8.13
N SER A 35 23.61 20.53 -7.42
CA SER A 35 23.22 19.51 -6.45
C SER A 35 22.77 18.23 -7.15
N PHE A 36 23.11 17.09 -6.56
CA PHE A 36 22.69 15.80 -7.08
C PHE A 36 21.18 15.62 -6.90
N PRO A 37 20.49 14.94 -7.85
CA PRO A 37 19.08 14.64 -7.73
C PRO A 37 18.81 13.86 -6.44
N GLN A 38 17.90 14.38 -5.61
CA GLN A 38 17.55 13.77 -4.34
C GLN A 38 16.34 12.84 -4.52
N LEU A 39 16.51 11.55 -4.20
CA LEU A 39 15.38 10.62 -4.09
C LEU A 39 14.56 10.97 -2.86
N LEU A 40 13.34 11.43 -3.07
CA LEU A 40 12.41 11.77 -1.99
C LEU A 40 11.57 10.57 -1.57
N HIS A 41 11.03 9.84 -2.55
CA HIS A 41 10.10 8.75 -2.28
C HIS A 41 10.07 7.72 -3.42
N LEU A 42 9.60 6.50 -3.12
CA LEU A 42 9.32 5.46 -4.09
C LEU A 42 7.81 5.28 -4.19
N ALA A 43 7.18 5.95 -5.16
CA ALA A 43 5.73 5.89 -5.35
C ALA A 43 5.33 4.57 -6.03
N SER A 44 4.34 3.87 -5.47
CA SER A 44 3.80 2.62 -6.00
C SER A 44 2.28 2.69 -6.12
N LEU A 45 1.66 1.81 -6.91
CA LEU A 45 0.19 1.76 -7.01
C LEU A 45 -0.46 1.49 -5.64
N SER A 46 0.13 0.61 -4.82
CA SER A 46 -0.38 0.36 -3.47
C SER A 46 -0.25 1.60 -2.56
N GLY A 47 0.85 2.35 -2.67
CA GLY A 47 1.03 3.61 -1.93
C GLY A 47 0.03 4.70 -2.35
N ILE A 48 -0.22 4.81 -3.67
CA ILE A 48 -1.22 5.71 -4.25
C ILE A 48 -2.62 5.36 -3.74
N LEU A 49 -3.01 4.08 -3.85
CA LEU A 49 -4.29 3.59 -3.35
C LEU A 49 -4.40 3.87 -1.86
N LYS A 50 -3.41 3.49 -1.07
CA LYS A 50 -3.36 3.73 0.38
C LYS A 50 -3.58 5.21 0.71
N CYS A 51 -2.97 6.12 -0.04
CA CYS A 51 -3.19 7.57 0.11
C CYS A 51 -4.65 7.96 -0.15
N ILE A 52 -5.24 7.49 -1.26
CA ILE A 52 -6.65 7.73 -1.61
C ILE A 52 -7.57 7.17 -0.52
N PHE A 53 -7.42 5.90 -0.15
CA PHE A 53 -8.21 5.25 0.90
C PHE A 53 -8.15 6.04 2.22
N ARG A 54 -6.95 6.42 2.65
CA ARG A 54 -6.75 7.20 3.88
C ARG A 54 -7.40 8.59 3.82
N TYR A 55 -7.36 9.26 2.68
CA TYR A 55 -7.95 10.60 2.54
C TYR A 55 -9.49 10.54 2.53
N PHE A 56 -10.05 9.57 1.80
CA PHE A 56 -11.50 9.47 1.60
C PHE A 56 -12.23 8.62 2.65
N ARG A 57 -11.53 7.94 3.56
CA ARG A 57 -12.14 7.09 4.62
C ARG A 57 -13.20 7.79 5.48
N HIS A 58 -13.08 9.10 5.66
CA HIS A 58 -14.00 9.90 6.48
C HIS A 58 -15.04 10.66 5.65
N VAL A 59 -14.91 10.60 4.32
CA VAL A 59 -15.83 11.26 3.39
C VAL A 59 -16.87 10.22 2.96
N SER A 60 -17.84 9.99 3.83
CA SER A 60 -18.95 9.06 3.62
C SER A 60 -19.62 9.31 2.25
N GLY A 61 -19.58 8.31 1.36
CA GLY A 61 -20.24 8.35 0.05
C GLY A 61 -19.40 8.86 -1.12
N SER A 62 -18.14 9.29 -0.90
CA SER A 62 -17.30 9.82 -1.98
C SER A 62 -16.75 8.76 -2.94
N LEU A 63 -16.52 7.53 -2.47
CA LEU A 63 -16.17 6.39 -3.31
C LEU A 63 -17.02 5.15 -2.96
N PRO A 64 -18.20 4.99 -3.59
CA PRO A 64 -19.03 3.80 -3.42
C PRO A 64 -18.31 2.49 -3.76
N VAL A 65 -17.34 2.55 -4.70
CA VAL A 65 -16.52 1.40 -5.09
C VAL A 65 -15.70 0.82 -3.92
N LEU A 66 -15.43 1.59 -2.87
CA LEU A 66 -14.71 1.10 -1.69
C LEU A 66 -15.59 0.34 -0.69
N GLN A 67 -16.91 0.42 -0.85
CA GLN A 67 -17.89 -0.34 -0.06
C GLN A 67 -18.20 -1.70 -0.69
N LEU A 68 -17.61 -1.99 -1.86
CA LEU A 68 -17.74 -3.28 -2.50
C LEU A 68 -16.65 -4.23 -1.98
N PRO A 69 -16.91 -5.55 -1.97
CA PRO A 69 -15.88 -6.53 -1.68
C PRO A 69 -14.67 -6.30 -2.58
N ILE A 70 -13.46 -6.35 -2.02
CA ILE A 70 -12.24 -5.95 -2.73
C ILE A 70 -12.00 -6.75 -4.03
N CYS A 71 -12.43 -8.01 -4.08
CA CYS A 71 -12.34 -8.86 -5.27
C CYS A 71 -13.20 -8.37 -6.44
N SER A 72 -14.17 -7.50 -6.20
CA SER A 72 -14.99 -6.87 -7.24
C SER A 72 -14.34 -5.61 -7.82
N ILE A 73 -13.27 -5.09 -7.21
CA ILE A 73 -12.57 -3.90 -7.66
C ILE A 73 -11.50 -4.31 -8.68
N PRO A 74 -11.55 -3.84 -9.94
CA PRO A 74 -10.59 -4.21 -10.98
C PRO A 74 -9.22 -3.55 -10.79
N LEU A 75 -8.51 -3.91 -9.73
CA LEU A 75 -7.21 -3.38 -9.36
C LEU A 75 -6.12 -4.45 -9.43
N GLY A 76 -5.22 -4.29 -10.41
CA GLY A 76 -4.02 -5.11 -10.54
C GLY A 76 -4.31 -6.60 -10.61
N THR A 77 -3.59 -7.39 -9.82
CA THR A 77 -3.74 -8.85 -9.74
C THR A 77 -4.81 -9.32 -8.76
N TRP A 78 -5.60 -8.41 -8.18
CA TRP A 78 -6.66 -8.77 -7.22
C TRP A 78 -7.90 -9.36 -7.89
N VAL A 79 -8.07 -9.12 -9.19
CA VAL A 79 -9.13 -9.75 -9.98
C VAL A 79 -8.59 -11.01 -10.65
N PRO A 80 -9.21 -12.18 -10.43
CA PRO A 80 -8.89 -13.39 -11.17
C PRO A 80 -9.08 -13.13 -12.67
N LYS A 81 -8.11 -13.51 -13.51
CA LYS A 81 -8.30 -13.41 -14.96
C LYS A 81 -9.41 -14.37 -15.37
N ILE A 82 -10.36 -13.89 -16.18
CA ILE A 82 -11.45 -14.70 -16.71
C ILE A 82 -10.85 -15.92 -17.43
N GLY A 83 -11.16 -17.13 -16.95
CA GLY A 83 -10.64 -18.40 -17.47
C GLY A 83 -9.60 -19.12 -16.59
N GLU A 84 -9.10 -18.49 -15.53
CA GLU A 84 -8.22 -19.16 -14.55
C GLU A 84 -9.06 -19.92 -13.51
N SER A 85 -9.18 -21.25 -13.66
CA SER A 85 -9.88 -22.12 -12.71
C SER A 85 -9.13 -22.34 -11.38
N ASN A 86 -7.87 -21.90 -11.28
CA ASN A 86 -6.95 -22.17 -10.15
C ASN A 86 -6.33 -20.90 -9.55
N GLY A 87 -7.02 -19.75 -9.62
CA GLY A 87 -6.54 -18.51 -8.98
C GLY A 87 -6.33 -18.74 -7.48
N ARG A 88 -5.12 -18.49 -6.96
CA ARG A 88 -4.89 -18.49 -5.52
C ARG A 88 -5.85 -17.49 -4.87
N PRO A 89 -6.51 -17.82 -3.75
CA PRO A 89 -7.35 -16.86 -3.04
C PRO A 89 -6.56 -15.58 -2.78
N LEU A 90 -7.19 -14.43 -3.03
CA LEU A 90 -6.59 -13.15 -2.70
C LEU A 90 -6.25 -13.13 -1.21
N ALA A 91 -4.97 -12.95 -0.90
CA ALA A 91 -4.53 -12.81 0.48
C ALA A 91 -5.12 -11.52 1.07
N MET A 92 -5.77 -11.64 2.23
CA MET A 92 -6.45 -10.54 2.91
C MET A 92 -6.13 -10.59 4.41
N LEU A 93 -6.13 -9.43 5.07
CA LEU A 93 -5.97 -9.31 6.52
C LEU A 93 -7.20 -8.62 7.13
N ARG A 94 -7.54 -8.99 8.36
CA ARG A 94 -8.43 -8.19 9.21
C ARG A 94 -7.58 -7.21 10.05
N PRO A 95 -8.13 -6.05 10.46
CA PRO A 95 -7.40 -5.08 11.30
C PRO A 95 -6.86 -5.68 12.62
N SER A 96 -7.54 -6.70 13.14
CA SER A 96 -7.18 -7.44 14.35
C SER A 96 -6.06 -8.48 14.15
N ALA A 97 -5.67 -8.76 12.90
CA ALA A 97 -4.57 -9.70 12.63
C ALA A 97 -3.26 -9.20 13.27
N SER A 98 -2.46 -10.13 13.77
CA SER A 98 -1.14 -9.81 14.32
C SER A 98 -0.18 -9.36 13.21
N LEU A 99 0.79 -8.55 13.59
CA LEU A 99 1.89 -8.18 12.72
C LEU A 99 2.65 -9.42 12.23
N SER A 100 2.87 -10.43 13.09
CA SER A 100 3.50 -11.70 12.68
C SER A 100 2.71 -12.42 11.59
N ALA A 101 1.38 -12.47 11.68
CA ALA A 101 0.53 -13.08 10.65
C ALA A 101 0.66 -12.33 9.32
N ALA A 102 0.68 -11.00 9.35
CA ALA A 102 0.85 -10.18 8.15
C ALA A 102 2.22 -10.37 7.49
N LEU A 103 3.30 -10.40 8.27
CA LEU A 103 4.65 -10.66 7.77
C LEU A 103 4.76 -12.04 7.13
N ASN A 104 4.21 -13.07 7.78
CA ASN A 104 4.17 -14.43 7.24
C ASN A 104 3.37 -14.47 5.94
N LEU A 105 2.23 -13.79 5.88
CA LEU A 105 1.38 -13.77 4.70
C LEU A 105 2.06 -13.06 3.51
N LEU A 106 2.85 -12.00 3.73
CA LEU A 106 3.64 -11.33 2.68
C LEU A 106 4.68 -12.27 2.05
N ILE A 107 5.26 -13.17 2.85
CA ILE A 107 6.25 -14.15 2.41
C ILE A 107 5.55 -15.30 1.68
N HIS A 108 4.57 -15.93 2.30
CA HIS A 108 3.89 -17.12 1.76
C HIS A 108 3.09 -16.82 0.49
N ALA A 109 2.37 -15.70 0.44
CA ALA A 109 1.63 -15.30 -0.75
C ALA A 109 2.54 -14.69 -1.83
N GLN A 110 3.81 -14.42 -1.53
CA GLN A 110 4.79 -13.78 -2.42
C GLN A 110 4.33 -12.41 -2.95
N VAL A 111 3.60 -11.67 -2.12
CA VAL A 111 3.09 -10.34 -2.45
C VAL A 111 3.87 -9.24 -1.73
N SER A 112 3.90 -8.05 -2.34
CA SER A 112 4.53 -6.86 -1.77
C SER A 112 3.58 -6.08 -0.84
N SER A 113 2.28 -6.32 -0.97
CA SER A 113 1.24 -5.67 -0.19
C SER A 113 0.04 -6.59 -0.01
N ILE A 114 -0.68 -6.41 1.10
CA ILE A 114 -1.87 -7.17 1.45
C ILE A 114 -2.98 -6.17 1.80
N PRO A 115 -4.16 -6.28 1.17
CA PRO A 115 -5.32 -5.51 1.56
C PRO A 115 -5.81 -5.88 2.96
N ILE A 116 -6.23 -4.86 3.69
CA ILE A 116 -6.89 -4.99 4.99
C ILE A 116 -8.36 -4.65 4.79
N VAL A 117 -9.22 -5.55 5.23
CA VAL A 117 -10.64 -5.52 4.88
C VAL A 117 -11.51 -5.66 6.13
N ASP A 118 -12.72 -5.10 6.08
CA ASP A 118 -13.75 -5.27 7.11
C ASP A 118 -14.45 -6.63 6.99
N ASP A 119 -15.46 -6.90 7.82
CA ASP A 119 -16.19 -8.17 7.81
C ASP A 119 -16.99 -8.43 6.52
N ASN A 120 -17.23 -7.38 5.71
CA ASN A 120 -17.88 -7.47 4.40
C ASN A 120 -16.87 -7.59 3.24
N ASP A 121 -15.59 -7.83 3.55
CA ASP A 121 -14.46 -7.81 2.61
C ASP A 121 -14.26 -6.48 1.87
N SER A 122 -14.81 -5.39 2.42
CA SER A 122 -14.60 -4.03 1.91
C SER A 122 -13.23 -3.51 2.35
N LEU A 123 -12.54 -2.83 1.43
CA LEU A 123 -11.16 -2.40 1.64
C LEU A 123 -11.08 -1.22 2.63
N LEU A 124 -10.35 -1.43 3.73
CA LEU A 124 -10.11 -0.45 4.79
C LEU A 124 -8.75 0.26 4.65
N ASP A 125 -7.68 -0.50 4.40
CA ASP A 125 -6.31 0.01 4.24
C ASP A 125 -5.44 -1.06 3.54
N ILE A 126 -4.16 -0.77 3.30
CA ILE A 126 -3.21 -1.68 2.66
C ILE A 126 -1.93 -1.76 3.51
N TYR A 127 -1.54 -2.98 3.90
CA TYR A 127 -0.25 -3.23 4.53
C TYR A 127 0.79 -3.60 3.48
N CYS A 128 1.91 -2.88 3.42
CA CYS A 128 2.98 -3.05 2.44
C CYS A 128 4.29 -3.46 3.12
N ARG A 129 5.19 -4.15 2.40
CA ARG A 129 6.56 -4.43 2.90
C ARG A 129 7.32 -3.15 3.26
N SER A 130 7.05 -2.04 2.58
CA SER A 130 7.62 -0.74 2.93
C SER A 130 7.18 -0.25 4.31
N ASP A 131 6.03 -0.69 4.84
CA ASP A 131 5.58 -0.30 6.18
C ASP A 131 6.45 -0.92 7.29
N ILE A 132 7.24 -1.95 6.97
CA ILE A 132 8.21 -2.54 7.90
C ILE A 132 9.28 -1.51 8.29
N THR A 133 9.64 -0.60 7.38
CA THR A 133 10.66 0.42 7.68
C THR A 133 10.17 1.43 8.72
N ALA A 134 8.86 1.68 8.80
CA ALA A 134 8.28 2.51 9.85
C ALA A 134 8.44 1.86 11.24
N LEU A 135 8.47 0.53 11.32
CA LEU A 135 8.76 -0.19 12.57
C LEU A 135 10.26 -0.15 12.93
N ALA A 136 11.13 -0.03 11.93
CA ALA A 136 12.57 0.12 12.11
C ALA A 136 12.95 1.53 12.59
N LYS A 137 12.18 2.55 12.20
CA LYS A 137 12.30 3.92 12.68
C LYS A 137 12.18 3.92 14.21
N ASP A 138 13.07 4.66 14.88
CA ASP A 138 13.11 4.80 16.34
C ASP A 138 13.25 3.51 17.16
N ARG A 139 13.71 2.41 16.53
CA ARG A 139 13.86 1.09 17.17
C ARG A 139 12.57 0.56 17.81
N VAL A 140 11.40 0.98 17.33
CA VAL A 140 10.12 0.52 17.91
C VAL A 140 10.05 -1.01 17.85
N TYR A 141 10.57 -1.63 16.78
CA TYR A 141 10.68 -3.09 16.65
C TYR A 141 11.42 -3.80 17.81
N THR A 142 12.35 -3.15 18.53
CA THR A 142 13.10 -3.79 19.63
C THR A 142 12.27 -3.97 20.90
N HIS A 143 11.13 -3.29 20.97
CA HIS A 143 10.21 -3.34 22.12
C HIS A 143 8.82 -3.86 21.74
N ILE A 144 8.59 -4.24 20.48
CA ILE A 144 7.31 -4.78 20.00
C ILE A 144 7.27 -6.30 20.17
N ASN A 145 6.22 -6.80 20.83
CA ASN A 145 5.82 -8.19 20.70
C ASN A 145 5.02 -8.36 19.39
N LEU A 146 5.64 -8.99 18.38
CA LEU A 146 5.06 -9.15 17.03
C LEU A 146 3.73 -9.91 17.01
N ASN A 147 3.45 -10.72 18.03
CA ASN A 147 2.21 -11.49 18.14
C ASN A 147 1.08 -10.70 18.78
N GLU A 148 1.39 -9.74 19.65
CA GLU A 148 0.40 -8.90 20.35
C GLU A 148 0.07 -7.64 19.54
N MET A 149 1.03 -7.13 18.78
CA MET A 149 0.80 -5.95 17.96
C MET A 149 -0.12 -6.26 16.78
N THR A 150 -1.21 -5.50 16.69
CA THR A 150 -2.20 -5.64 15.62
C THR A 150 -1.84 -4.77 14.41
N ILE A 151 -2.34 -5.16 13.24
CA ILE A 151 -2.18 -4.39 12.01
C ILE A 151 -2.78 -2.99 12.10
N HIS A 152 -3.92 -2.84 12.80
CA HIS A 152 -4.49 -1.54 13.08
C HIS A 152 -3.50 -0.59 13.80
N GLN A 153 -2.79 -1.10 14.82
CA GLN A 153 -1.79 -0.30 15.57
C GLN A 153 -0.58 0.06 14.70
N VAL A 154 -0.08 -0.88 13.88
CA VAL A 154 1.05 -0.64 12.96
C VAL A 154 0.73 0.47 11.97
N ILE A 155 -0.46 0.42 11.38
CA ILE A 155 -0.91 1.46 10.45
C ILE A 155 -0.95 2.80 11.15
N PHE A 156 -1.51 2.87 12.36
CA PHE A 156 -1.57 4.11 13.14
C PHE A 156 -0.16 4.70 13.37
N LEU A 157 0.84 3.89 13.69
CA LEU A 157 2.23 4.36 13.85
C LEU A 157 2.82 4.92 12.56
N SER A 158 2.49 4.32 11.41
CA SER A 158 2.91 4.80 10.09
C SER A 158 2.28 6.14 9.67
N PHE A 159 1.29 6.66 10.41
CA PHE A 159 0.71 8.00 10.17
C PHE A 159 1.50 9.14 10.84
N ILE A 160 2.28 8.83 11.88
CA ILE A 160 2.98 9.82 12.72
C ILE A 160 4.46 9.92 12.35
N SER A 161 4.94 9.00 11.50
CA SER A 161 6.33 8.88 11.05
C SER A 161 6.57 9.59 9.73
#